data_AF-A0A2E5U2C8-F1
#
_entry.id   AF-A0A2E5U2C8-F1
#
_cell.length_a   1.000
_cell.length_b   1.000
_cell.length_c   1.000
_cell.angle_alpha   90.00
_cell.angle_beta   90.00
_cell.angle_gamma   90.00
#
_symmetry.space_group_name_H-M   'P 1'
#
loop_
_entity.id
_entity.type
_entity.pdbx_description
1 polymer ?
#
loop_
_entity_poly.entity_id
_entity_poly.type
_entity_poly.pdbx_seq_one_letter_code
_entity_poly.pdbx_strand_id
1 'polypeptide(L)' 'MCSSCEMAKEYMKLKKINFEEKNVSSNLEAQIEINKLGFDTTPVILIGKKVIDGFDPPKIDEAINSLNT' A
#
# COMPACT_ATOMS: atom_id res chain seq x y z
N MET A 1 -8.49 -6.70 13.09
CA MET A 1 -8.51 -5.22 13.02
C MET A 1 -7.12 -4.75 12.69
N CYS A 2 -6.93 -3.96 11.64
CA CYS A 2 -5.62 -3.42 11.24
C CYS A 2 -5.71 -1.89 11.18
N SER A 3 -5.41 -1.23 12.30
CA SER A 3 -5.49 0.24 12.41
C SER A 3 -4.58 0.94 11.40
N SER A 4 -3.41 0.34 11.12
CA SER A 4 -2.46 0.85 10.11
C SER A 4 -3.02 0.80 8.69
N CYS A 5 -3.85 -0.21 8.39
CA CYS A 5 -4.49 -0.35 7.08
C CYS A 5 -5.54 0.74 6.84
N GLU A 6 -6.31 1.11 7.87
CA GLU A 6 -7.26 2.23 7.77
C GLU A 6 -6.54 3.57 7.59
N MET A 7 -5.49 3.83 8.38
CA MET A 7 -4.69 5.06 8.25
C MET A 7 -4.11 5.24 6.84
N ALA A 8 -3.57 4.16 6.24
CA ALA A 8 -3.04 4.20 4.88
C ALA A 8 -4.12 4.58 3.85
N LYS A 9 -5.31 3.98 3.96
CA LYS A 9 -6.44 4.29 3.06
C LYS A 9 -6.92 5.72 3.21
N GLU A 10 -7.08 6.21 4.44
CA GLU A 10 -7.48 7.58 4.70
C GLU A 10 -6.46 8.57 4.16
N TYR A 11 -5.16 8.29 4.34
CA TYR A 11 -4.09 9.12 3.81
C TYR A 11 -4.14 9.25 2.28
N MET A 12 -4.33 8.13 1.57
CA MET A 12 -4.46 8.15 0.11
C MET A 12 -5.74 8.88 -0.35
N LYS A 13 -6.87 8.71 0.38
CA LYS A 13 -8.11 9.47 0.12
C LYS A 13 -7.92 10.97 0.33
N LEU A 14 -7.24 11.39 1.40
CA LEU A 14 -6.97 12.80 1.70
C LEU A 14 -6.11 13.45 0.61
N LYS A 15 -5.14 12.72 0.08
CA LYS A 15 -4.33 13.17 -1.07
C LYS A 15 -5.07 13.07 -2.42
N LYS A 16 -6.32 12.60 -2.43
CA LYS A 16 -7.15 12.38 -3.64
C LYS A 16 -6.44 11.48 -4.67
N ILE A 17 -5.72 10.48 -4.18
CA ILE A 17 -5.03 9.51 -5.03
C ILE A 17 -5.98 8.36 -5.27
N ASN A 18 -6.13 7.96 -6.54
CA ASN A 18 -6.80 6.72 -6.88
C ASN A 18 -5.91 5.53 -6.47
N PHE A 19 -6.43 4.65 -5.62
CA PHE A 19 -5.77 3.42 -5.22
C PHE A 19 -6.75 2.25 -5.29
N GLU A 20 -6.23 1.06 -5.52
CA GLU A 20 -6.99 -0.18 -5.45
C GLU A 20 -6.76 -0.83 -4.09
N GLU A 21 -7.85 -1.17 -3.40
CA GLU A 21 -7.78 -1.89 -2.14
C GLU A 21 -7.84 -3.40 -2.41
N LYS A 22 -6.71 -4.08 -2.18
CA LYS A 22 -6.64 -5.55 -2.17
C LYS A 22 -6.60 -6.06 -0.74
N ASN A 23 -7.71 -6.62 -0.25
CA ASN A 23 -7.78 -7.19 1.10
C ASN A 23 -7.17 -8.59 1.12
N VAL A 24 -5.97 -8.74 1.70
CA VAL A 24 -5.26 -10.02 1.78
C VAL A 24 -5.94 -11.05 2.67
N SER A 25 -6.79 -10.64 3.60
CA SER A 25 -7.57 -11.56 4.44
C SER A 25 -8.72 -12.22 3.67
N SER A 26 -9.23 -11.58 2.62
CA SER A 26 -10.35 -12.09 1.80
C SER A 26 -9.94 -12.48 0.39
N ASN A 27 -8.78 -12.04 -0.08
CA ASN A 27 -8.27 -12.30 -1.41
C ASN A 27 -6.96 -13.11 -1.31
N LEU A 28 -7.05 -14.39 -1.66
CA LEU A 28 -5.92 -15.32 -1.65
C LEU A 28 -4.83 -14.90 -2.65
N GLU A 29 -5.20 -14.34 -3.81
CA GLU A 29 -4.23 -13.88 -4.81
C GLU A 29 -3.40 -12.71 -4.28
N ALA A 30 -4.04 -11.74 -3.61
CA ALA A 30 -3.33 -10.64 -2.97
C ALA A 30 -2.37 -11.15 -1.87
N GLN A 31 -2.80 -12.16 -1.12
CA GLN A 31 -1.96 -12.81 -0.10
C GLN A 31 -0.72 -13.49 -0.74
N ILE A 32 -0.91 -14.18 -1.86
CA ILE A 32 0.17 -14.82 -2.62
C ILE A 32 1.11 -13.76 -3.25
N GLU A 33 0.57 -12.67 -3.78
CA GLU A 33 1.34 -11.58 -4.40
C GLU A 33 2.28 -10.93 -3.37
N ILE A 34 1.76 -10.62 -2.17
CA ILE A 34 2.54 -10.05 -1.06
C ILE A 34 3.62 -11.04 -0.57
N ASN A 35 3.29 -12.32 -0.41
CA ASN A 35 4.26 -13.36 -0.07
C ASN A 35 5.37 -13.49 -1.12
N LYS A 36 5.01 -13.46 -2.41
CA LYS A 36 5.98 -13.51 -3.53
C LYS A 36 6.90 -12.30 -3.54
N LEU A 37 6.40 -11.14 -3.11
CA LEU A 37 7.20 -9.92 -2.95
C LEU A 37 8.11 -9.96 -1.71
N GLY A 38 7.98 -10.98 -0.84
CA GLY A 38 8.80 -11.16 0.36
C GLY A 38 8.32 -10.35 1.56
N PHE A 39 7.05 -9.93 1.58
CA PHE A 39 6.46 -9.20 2.68
C PHE A 39 5.50 -10.12 3.45
N ASP A 40 5.57 -10.11 4.77
CA ASP A 40 4.68 -10.85 5.67
C ASP A 40 3.80 -9.92 6.50
N THR A 41 3.95 -8.61 6.33
CA THR A 41 3.32 -7.58 7.16
C THR A 41 2.37 -6.73 6.34
N THR A 42 1.27 -6.30 6.96
CA THR A 42 0.30 -5.37 6.37
C THR A 42 0.27 -4.05 7.13
N PRO A 43 -0.03 -2.92 6.48
CA PRO A 43 -0.34 -2.76 5.06
C PRO A 43 0.91 -2.83 4.17
N VAL A 44 0.75 -3.26 2.92
CA VAL A 44 1.77 -3.11 1.87
C VAL A 44 1.19 -2.19 0.80
N ILE A 45 1.94 -1.16 0.44
CA ILE A 45 1.50 -0.15 -0.52
C ILE A 45 2.42 -0.24 -1.73
N LEU A 46 1.83 -0.63 -2.87
CA LEU A 46 2.53 -0.68 -4.15
C LEU A 46 2.23 0.60 -4.94
N ILE A 47 3.26 1.38 -5.23
CA ILE A 47 3.17 2.64 -5.98
C ILE A 47 4.09 2.52 -7.19
N GLY A 48 3.51 2.20 -8.35
CA GLY A 48 4.26 1.91 -9.57
C GLY A 48 5.14 0.67 -9.41
N LYS A 49 6.46 0.89 -9.27
CA LYS A 49 7.47 -0.16 -9.01
C LYS A 49 8.02 -0.13 -7.58
N LYS A 50 7.64 0.85 -6.77
CA LYS A 50 8.06 0.94 -5.36
C LYS A 50 7.06 0.18 -4.50
N VAL A 51 7.58 -0.72 -3.68
CA VAL A 51 6.82 -1.39 -2.61
C VAL A 51 7.20 -0.74 -1.29
N ILE A 52 6.19 -0.35 -0.52
CA ILE A 52 6.35 0.23 0.81
C ILE A 52 5.67 -0.70 1.78
N ASP A 53 6.45 -1.26 2.71
CA ASP A 53 5.92 -2.02 3.83
C ASP A 53 5.51 -1.08 4.96
N GLY A 54 4.30 -1.28 5.47
CA GLY A 54 3.71 -0.45 6.51
C GLY A 54 3.16 0.90 6.02
N PHE A 55 2.78 1.72 7.00
CA PHE A 55 2.28 3.07 6.75
C PHE A 55 3.41 4.08 6.99
N ASP A 56 4.01 4.55 5.89
CA ASP A 56 5.15 5.47 5.91
C ASP A 56 4.87 6.69 5.00
N PRO A 57 4.20 7.74 5.53
CA PRO A 57 3.80 8.92 4.78
C PRO A 57 4.90 9.55 3.89
N PRO A 58 6.13 9.78 4.38
CA PRO A 58 7.17 10.38 3.55
C PRO A 58 7.60 9.47 2.38
N LYS A 59 7.70 8.15 2.58
CA LYS A 59 8.00 7.21 1.48
C LYS A 59 6.88 7.17 0.45
N ILE A 60 5.63 7.21 0.91
CA ILE A 60 4.45 7.24 0.03
C ILE A 60 4.51 8.48 -0.86
N ASP A 61 4.72 9.66 -0.27
CA ASP A 61 4.82 10.92 -1.02
C ASP A 61 5.97 10.90 -2.04
N GLU A 62 7.14 10.41 -1.64
CA GLU A 62 8.29 10.28 -2.54
C GLU A 62 7.99 9.33 -3.72
N ALA A 63 7.34 8.20 -3.45
CA ALA A 63 6.97 7.24 -4.48
C ALA A 63 5.93 7.81 -5.47
N ILE A 64 4.96 8.58 -4.98
CA ILE A 64 3.99 9.28 -5.82
C ILE A 64 4.67 10.35 -6.66
N ASN A 65 5.54 11.17 -6.06
CA ASN A 65 6.28 12.19 -6.80
C ASN A 65 7.16 11.57 -7.89
N SER A 66 7.73 10.40 -7.63
CA SER A 66 8.52 9.63 -8.61
C SER A 66 7.70 9.15 -9.82
N LEU A 67 6.36 9.06 -9.73
CA LEU A 67 5.47 8.69 -10.83
C LEU A 67 5.02 9.87 -11.70
N ASN A 68 5.18 11.10 -11.22
CA ASN A 68 4.73 12.32 -11.91
C ASN A 68 5.87 13.03 -12.66
N THR A 69 6.94 12.30 -13.00
CA THR A 69 8.08 12.78 -13.82
C THR A 69 8.02 12.16 -15.20
#